data_AF-A0A2V8B6R9-F1
#
_entry.id   AF-A0A2V8B6R9-F1
#
_cell.length_a   1.000
_cell.length_b   1.000
_cell.length_c   1.000
_cell.angle_alpha   90.00
_cell.angle_beta   90.00
_cell.angle_gamma   90.00
#
_symmetry.space_group_name_H-M   'P 1'
#
loop_
_entity.id
_entity.type
_entity.pdbx_description
1 polymer ?
#
loop_
_entity_poly.entity_id
_entity_poly.type
_entity_poly.pdbx_seq_one_letter_code
_entity_poly.pdbx_strand_id
1 'polypeptide(L)'
;MRVKCNACGGVYDDVLPDGLQYFHRCPPLSVAELKQAISDGRLQLPPAHQALVDAATSYDAANPPKPDQAPRLEQVLATFVVERKGARNENVVAPTARDQPAAIAAEGAGVTTLDASATPAVPVLRG
;
A
#
# COMPACT_ATOMS: atom_id res chain seq x y z
N MET A 1 8.34 11.45 -13.87
CA MET A 1 8.95 11.92 -12.59
C MET A 1 8.84 10.79 -11.58
N ARG A 2 9.81 10.63 -10.65
CA ARG A 2 9.71 9.58 -9.62
C ARG A 2 9.02 10.12 -8.37
N VAL A 3 8.09 9.34 -7.83
CA VAL A 3 7.29 9.75 -6.67
C VAL A 3 7.22 8.63 -5.64
N LYS A 4 7.01 9.01 -4.36
CA LYS A 4 6.77 8.11 -3.24
C LYS A 4 5.36 8.33 -2.72
N CYS A 5 4.55 7.27 -2.62
CA CYS A 5 3.24 7.35 -2.00
C CYS A 5 3.37 7.60 -0.49
N ASN A 6 2.66 8.60 0.04
CA ASN A 6 2.72 8.95 1.47
C ASN A 6 1.93 7.96 2.36
N ALA A 7 1.05 7.15 1.76
CA ALA A 7 0.26 6.15 2.49
C ALA A 7 1.02 4.82 2.62
N CYS A 8 1.45 4.23 1.51
CA CYS A 8 2.09 2.90 1.51
C CYS A 8 3.63 2.96 1.42
N GLY A 9 4.21 4.13 1.16
CA GLY A 9 5.66 4.29 0.97
C GLY A 9 6.19 3.77 -0.36
N GLY A 10 5.34 3.19 -1.22
CA GLY A 10 5.72 2.67 -2.54
C GLY A 10 6.29 3.75 -3.44
N VAL A 11 7.37 3.42 -4.16
CA VAL A 11 8.06 4.32 -5.08
C VAL A 11 7.79 3.87 -6.51
N TYR A 12 7.40 4.80 -7.37
CA TYR A 12 7.08 4.53 -8.77
C TYR A 12 7.38 5.75 -9.66
N ASP A 13 7.58 5.49 -10.94
CA ASP A 13 7.69 6.54 -11.95
C ASP A 13 6.26 6.88 -12.43
N ASP A 14 5.87 8.15 -12.37
CA ASP A 14 4.51 8.58 -12.77
C ASP A 14 4.29 8.40 -14.29
N VAL A 15 5.37 8.50 -15.07
CA VAL A 15 5.39 8.24 -16.52
C VAL A 15 6.32 7.06 -16.76
N LEU A 16 5.78 6.04 -17.43
CA LEU A 16 6.49 4.83 -17.83
C LEU A 16 7.44 5.09 -19.03
N PRO A 17 8.40 4.18 -19.30
CA PRO A 17 9.35 4.36 -20.41
C PRO A 17 8.72 4.48 -21.81
N ASP A 18 7.49 3.98 -21.98
CA ASP A 18 6.70 4.07 -23.21
C ASP A 18 5.89 5.37 -23.32
N GLY A 19 5.99 6.26 -22.33
CA GLY A 19 5.27 7.53 -22.26
C GLY A 19 3.87 7.42 -21.65
N LEU A 20 3.42 6.23 -21.24
CA LEU A 20 2.12 6.07 -20.58
C LEU A 20 2.18 6.50 -19.11
N GLN A 21 1.05 6.97 -18.60
CA GLN A 21 0.92 7.31 -17.18
C GLN A 21 0.71 6.05 -16.33
N TYR A 22 1.47 5.93 -15.25
CA TYR A 22 1.29 4.86 -14.27
C TYR A 22 0.24 5.27 -13.23
N PHE A 23 -0.75 4.39 -13.01
CA PHE A 23 -1.78 4.58 -11.99
C PHE A 23 -1.51 3.68 -10.78
N HIS A 24 -1.15 4.31 -9.67
CA HIS A 24 -0.86 3.66 -8.41
C HIS A 24 -2.14 3.27 -7.66
N ARG A 25 -2.14 2.04 -7.15
CA ARG A 25 -3.05 1.60 -6.10
C ARG A 25 -2.23 1.10 -4.91
N CYS A 26 -2.49 1.65 -3.74
CA CYS A 26 -1.88 1.15 -2.50
C CYS A 26 -2.23 -0.33 -2.31
N PRO A 27 -1.25 -1.19 -1.98
CA PRO A 27 -1.57 -2.53 -1.54
C PRO A 27 -2.26 -2.49 -0.18
N PRO A 28 -3.07 -3.53 0.15
CA PRO A 28 -3.55 -3.76 1.50
C PRO A 28 -2.40 -3.81 2.53
N LEU A 29 -2.73 -3.76 3.81
CA LEU A 29 -1.75 -4.03 4.87
C LEU A 29 -1.14 -5.42 4.67
N SER A 30 0.18 -5.54 4.85
CA SER A 30 0.87 -6.83 4.90
C SER A 30 0.55 -7.58 6.20
N VAL A 31 0.74 -8.90 6.22
CA VAL A 31 0.51 -9.73 7.42
C VAL A 31 1.23 -9.17 8.66
N ALA A 32 2.47 -8.71 8.50
CA ALA A 32 3.23 -8.10 9.60
C ALA A 32 2.60 -6.81 10.10
N GLU A 33 2.12 -5.95 9.19
CA GLU A 33 1.45 -4.70 9.55
C GLU A 33 0.07 -4.94 10.18
N LEU A 34 -0.71 -5.92 9.70
CA LEU A 34 -1.95 -6.33 10.35
C LEU A 34 -1.67 -6.81 11.77
N LYS A 35 -0.72 -7.73 11.94
CA LYS A 35 -0.34 -8.29 13.25
C LYS A 35 0.05 -7.18 14.23
N GLN A 36 0.88 -6.24 13.78
CA GLN A 36 1.27 -5.09 14.60
C GLN A 36 0.09 -4.16 14.91
N ALA A 37 -0.76 -3.84 13.92
CA ALA A 37 -1.90 -2.95 14.12
C ALA A 37 -2.93 -3.52 15.11
N ILE A 38 -3.15 -4.84 15.09
CA ILE A 38 -4.00 -5.54 16.07
C ILE A 38 -3.33 -5.52 17.45
N SER A 39 -2.04 -5.88 17.54
CA SER A 39 -1.29 -5.88 18.80
C SER A 39 -1.22 -4.50 19.46
N ASP A 40 -1.14 -3.43 18.67
CA ASP A 40 -1.14 -2.04 19.14
C ASP A 40 -2.56 -1.52 19.49
N GLY A 41 -3.60 -2.30 19.24
CA GLY A 41 -5.00 -1.85 19.37
C GLY A 41 -5.45 -0.79 18.35
N ARG A 42 -4.64 -0.55 17.30
CA ARG A 42 -4.94 0.41 16.22
C ARG A 42 -5.94 -0.13 15.20
N LEU A 43 -6.13 -1.45 15.15
CA LEU A 43 -7.10 -2.13 14.32
C LEU A 43 -7.96 -3.06 15.18
N GLN A 44 -9.26 -2.78 15.25
CA GLN A 44 -10.23 -3.70 15.83
C GLN A 44 -10.81 -4.58 14.74
N LEU A 45 -10.72 -5.90 14.93
CA LEU A 45 -11.30 -6.86 14.01
C LEU A 45 -12.79 -7.07 14.29
N PRO A 46 -13.60 -7.35 13.26
CA PRO A 46 -14.95 -7.86 13.46
C PRO A 46 -14.93 -9.15 14.31
N PRO A 47 -15.98 -9.44 15.12
CA PRO A 47 -15.98 -10.59 16.03
C PRO A 47 -15.64 -11.93 15.36
N ALA A 48 -16.12 -12.16 14.13
CA ALA A 48 -15.81 -13.37 13.37
C ALA A 48 -14.32 -13.51 13.02
N HIS A 49 -13.66 -12.41 12.66
CA HIS A 49 -12.23 -12.40 12.37
C HIS A 49 -11.40 -12.51 13.66
N GLN A 50 -11.87 -11.88 14.75
CA GLN A 50 -11.24 -12.00 16.05
C GLN A 50 -11.23 -13.46 16.53
N ALA A 51 -12.35 -14.18 16.41
CA ALA A 51 -12.42 -15.59 16.76
C ALA A 51 -11.45 -16.48 15.96
N LEU A 52 -11.23 -16.17 14.67
CA LEU A 52 -10.26 -16.89 13.84
C LEU A 52 -8.81 -16.63 14.29
N VAL A 53 -8.50 -15.40 14.68
CA VAL A 53 -7.19 -15.02 15.21
C VAL A 53 -6.94 -15.69 16.56
N ASP A 54 -7.93 -15.70 17.45
CA ASP A 54 -7.83 -16.30 18.78
C ASP A 54 -7.70 -17.83 18.72
N ALA A 55 -8.29 -18.47 17.71
CA ALA A 55 -8.18 -19.90 17.46
C ALA A 55 -6.88 -20.31 16.75
N ALA A 56 -6.10 -19.35 16.26
CA ALA A 56 -4.88 -19.62 15.50
C ALA A 56 -3.70 -19.92 16.43
N THR A 57 -2.78 -20.77 15.97
CA THR A 57 -1.55 -21.07 16.71
C THR A 57 -0.41 -20.14 16.28
N SER A 58 0.43 -19.72 17.23
CA SER A 58 1.68 -19.03 16.94
C SER A 58 2.71 -20.02 16.39
N TYR A 59 3.48 -19.61 15.37
CA TYR A 59 4.56 -20.44 14.85
C TYR A 59 5.73 -20.50 15.83
N ASP A 60 6.05 -21.71 16.28
CA ASP A 60 7.29 -22.05 16.96
C ASP A 60 8.18 -22.86 16.00
N ALA A 61 9.36 -22.34 15.67
CA ALA A 61 10.31 -23.03 14.80
C ALA A 61 10.88 -24.30 15.44
N ALA A 62 10.92 -24.38 16.77
CA ALA A 62 11.34 -25.57 17.50
C ALA A 62 10.26 -26.66 17.54
N ASN A 63 8.99 -26.29 17.32
CA ASN A 63 7.83 -27.18 17.34
C ASN A 63 6.92 -26.89 16.13
N PRO A 64 7.29 -27.32 14.92
CA PRO A 64 6.48 -27.09 13.74
C PRO A 64 5.09 -27.74 13.89
N PRO A 65 4.00 -27.03 13.57
CA PRO A 65 2.66 -27.58 13.75
C PRO A 65 2.38 -28.74 12.78
N LYS A 66 1.66 -29.74 13.28
CA LYS A 66 1.17 -30.90 12.51
C LYS A 66 0.05 -30.48 11.54
N PRO A 67 -0.18 -31.19 10.43
CA PRO A 67 -1.20 -30.85 9.42
C PRO A 67 -2.64 -30.78 9.96
N ASP A 68 -2.89 -31.49 11.05
CA ASP A 68 -4.14 -31.66 11.77
C ASP A 68 -4.31 -30.64 12.94
N GLN A 69 -3.35 -29.73 13.12
CA GLN A 69 -3.47 -28.63 14.07
C GLN A 69 -4.14 -27.39 13.47
N ALA A 70 -4.70 -26.55 14.35
CA ALA A 70 -5.34 -25.29 14.02
C ALA A 70 -4.45 -24.41 13.11
N PRO A 71 -5.05 -23.62 12.20
CA PRO A 71 -4.31 -22.82 11.23
C PRO A 71 -3.33 -21.87 11.91
N ARG A 72 -2.20 -21.59 11.25
CA ARG A 72 -1.21 -20.63 11.78
C ARG A 72 -1.77 -19.22 11.74
N LEU A 73 -1.41 -18.40 12.73
CA LEU A 73 -1.84 -17.01 12.79
C LEU A 73 -1.52 -16.24 11.49
N GLU A 74 -0.33 -16.43 10.94
CA GLU A 74 0.08 -15.76 9.70
C GLU A 74 -0.76 -16.21 8.49
N GLN A 75 -1.20 -17.47 8.47
CA GLN A 75 -2.09 -17.98 7.41
C GLN A 75 -3.50 -17.39 7.55
N VAL A 76 -4.02 -17.31 8.76
CA VAL A 76 -5.31 -16.66 9.04
C VAL A 76 -5.25 -15.19 8.61
N LEU A 77 -4.25 -14.44 9.07
CA LEU A 77 -4.10 -13.02 8.73
C LEU A 77 -3.88 -12.78 7.23
N ALA A 78 -3.24 -13.72 6.51
CA ALA A 78 -3.06 -13.63 5.06
C ALA A 78 -4.38 -13.71 4.27
N THR A 79 -5.48 -14.20 4.89
CA THR A 79 -6.80 -14.19 4.26
C THR A 79 -7.52 -12.84 4.37
N PHE A 80 -7.04 -11.94 5.24
CA PHE A 80 -7.71 -10.67 5.47
C PHE A 80 -7.22 -9.61 4.49
N VAL A 81 -8.15 -8.97 3.78
CA VAL A 81 -7.87 -7.80 2.95
C VAL A 81 -8.26 -6.55 3.74
N VAL A 82 -7.28 -5.92 4.37
CA VAL A 82 -7.47 -4.67 5.12
C VAL A 82 -6.80 -3.53 4.38
N GLU A 83 -7.62 -2.62 3.84
CA GLU A 83 -7.13 -1.43 3.16
C GLU A 83 -6.39 -0.50 4.12
N ARG A 84 -5.32 0.11 3.63
CA ARG A 84 -4.50 1.02 4.42
C ARG A 84 -5.24 2.34 4.64
N LYS A 85 -5.13 2.92 5.85
CA LYS A 85 -5.68 4.27 6.09
C LYS A 85 -5.04 5.28 5.12
N GLY A 86 -5.88 6.04 4.43
CA GLY A 86 -5.44 7.01 3.42
C GLY A 86 -4.86 6.37 2.14
N ALA A 87 -5.17 5.09 1.89
CA ALA A 87 -4.78 4.38 0.67
C ALA A 87 -5.09 5.21 -0.58
N ARG A 88 -4.08 5.36 -1.42
CA ARG A 88 -4.19 6.05 -2.71
C ARG A 88 -4.67 5.07 -3.76
N ASN A 89 -5.67 5.46 -4.55
CA ASN A 89 -6.14 4.70 -5.69
C ASN A 89 -6.37 5.63 -6.87
N GLU A 90 -5.43 5.63 -7.81
CA GLU A 90 -5.48 6.48 -9.01
C GLU A 90 -6.33 5.86 -10.14
N ASN A 91 -6.87 4.65 -9.93
CA ASN A 91 -7.78 4.01 -10.88
C ASN A 91 -9.25 4.43 -10.68
N VAL A 92 -9.52 5.36 -9.77
CA VAL A 92 -10.88 5.88 -9.55
C VAL A 92 -11.07 7.11 -10.43
N VAL A 93 -12.02 7.04 -11.35
CA VAL A 93 -12.48 8.21 -12.11
C VAL A 93 -13.58 8.87 -11.29
N ALA A 94 -13.30 10.04 -10.71
CA ALA A 94 -14.37 10.83 -10.11
C ALA A 94 -15.33 11.29 -11.23
N PRO A 95 -16.66 11.12 -11.08
CA PRO A 95 -17.60 11.69 -12.05
C PRO A 95 -17.52 13.22 -11.94
N THR A 96 -16.91 13.87 -12.93
CA THR A 96 -17.00 15.32 -13.07
C THR A 96 -18.38 15.72 -13.56
N ALA A 97 -18.81 16.94 -13.21
CA ALA A 97 -20.04 17.53 -13.76
C ALA A 97 -20.04 17.43 -15.30
N ARG A 98 -21.23 17.28 -15.90
CA ARG A 98 -21.48 16.92 -17.31
C ARG A 98 -20.67 17.68 -18.38
N ASP A 99 -20.15 18.86 -18.05
CA ASP A 99 -19.45 19.76 -18.97
C ASP A 99 -17.95 19.94 -18.67
N GLN A 100 -17.37 19.09 -17.83
CA GLN A 100 -15.92 19.09 -17.58
C GLN A 100 -15.29 17.75 -18.00
N PRO A 101 -14.14 17.77 -18.69
CA PRO A 101 -13.41 16.54 -18.96
C PRO A 101 -13.13 15.83 -17.63
N ALA A 102 -13.28 14.50 -17.62
CA ALA A 102 -13.01 13.69 -16.44
C ALA A 102 -11.60 13.99 -15.93
N ALA A 103 -11.49 14.63 -14.78
CA ALA A 103 -10.22 14.81 -14.11
C ALA A 103 -9.90 13.52 -13.36
N ILE A 104 -8.72 12.95 -13.62
CA ILE A 104 -8.16 11.89 -12.77
C ILE A 104 -7.90 12.53 -11.41
N ALA A 105 -8.82 12.34 -10.47
CA ALA A 105 -8.63 12.74 -9.09
C ALA A 105 -7.96 11.57 -8.36
N ALA A 106 -6.68 11.72 -8.02
CA ALA A 106 -6.03 10.78 -7.11
C ALA A 106 -6.51 11.07 -5.67
N GLU A 107 -7.37 10.21 -5.12
CA GLU A 107 -7.77 10.26 -3.71
C GLU A 107 -6.68 9.63 -2.81
N GLY A 108 -6.55 10.08 -1.56
CA GLY A 108 -5.63 9.49 -0.56
C GLY A 108 -4.54 10.45 -0.04
N ALA A 109 -3.50 9.91 0.63
CA ALA A 109 -2.49 10.70 1.35
C ALA A 109 -1.50 11.51 0.47
N GLY A 110 -1.68 11.56 -0.84
CA GLY A 110 -0.78 12.25 -1.77
C GLY A 110 0.55 11.50 -2.02
N VAL A 111 1.47 12.17 -2.71
CA VAL A 111 2.83 11.67 -2.98
C VAL A 111 3.86 12.73 -2.63
N THR A 112 5.08 12.27 -2.34
CA THR A 112 6.28 13.11 -2.27
C THR A 112 7.09 12.89 -3.55
N THR A 113 7.42 13.96 -4.27
CA THR A 113 8.34 13.87 -5.41
C THR A 113 9.74 13.51 -4.93
N LEU A 114 10.35 12.53 -5.57
CA LEU A 114 11.75 12.17 -5.35
C LEU A 114 12.52 12.77 -6.53
N ASP A 115 13.20 13.89 -6.31
CA ASP A 115 13.85 14.69 -7.36
C ASP A 115 14.64 13.82 -8.34
N ALA A 116 14.37 14.00 -9.64
CA ALA A 116 15.20 13.49 -10.71
C ALA A 116 16.36 14.47 -10.97
N SER A 117 17.31 14.54 -10.02
CA SER A 117 18.55 15.31 -10.10
C SER A 117 18.42 16.84 -10.13
N ALA A 118 19.19 17.47 -9.23
CA ALA A 118 19.82 18.76 -9.50
C ALA A 118 20.37 18.76 -10.93
N THR A 119 19.97 19.72 -11.75
CA THR A 119 20.58 19.95 -13.06
C THR A 119 22.08 20.17 -12.83
N PRO A 120 23.01 19.40 -13.43
CA PRO A 120 24.40 19.83 -13.45
C PRO A 120 24.42 21.15 -14.22
N ALA A 121 24.82 22.23 -13.56
CA ALA A 121 25.06 23.50 -14.21
C ALA A 121 26.06 23.25 -15.35
N VAL A 122 25.60 23.33 -16.60
CA VAL A 122 26.50 23.35 -17.75
C VAL A 122 27.32 24.62 -17.60
N PRO A 123 28.65 24.57 -17.40
CA PRO A 123 29.44 25.78 -17.43
C PRO A 123 29.41 26.28 -18.87
N VAL A 124 28.75 27.41 -19.08
CA VAL A 124 28.85 28.15 -20.34
C VAL A 124 30.30 28.62 -20.45
N LEU A 125 31.11 27.88 -21.19
CA LEU A 125 32.38 28.40 -21.70
C LEU A 125 32.03 29.49 -22.71
N ARG A 126 32.11 30.75 -22.27
CA ARG A 126 32.14 31.90 -23.17
C ARG A 126 33.49 31.89 -23.88
N GLY A 127 33.46 31.66 -25.20
CA GLY A 127 34.54 32.03 -26.11
C GLY A 127 34.53 33.52 -26.41
#